data_AF-A0A086PT20-F1
#
_entry.id   AF-A0A086PT20-F1
#
_cell.length_a   1.000
_cell.length_b   1.000
_cell.length_c   1.000
_cell.angle_alpha   90.00
_cell.angle_beta   90.00
_cell.angle_gamma   90.00
#
_symmetry.space_group_name_H-M   'P 1'
#
loop_
_entity.id
_entity.type
_entity.pdbx_description
1 polymer ?
#
loop_
_entity_poly.entity_id
_entity_poly.type
_entity_poly.pdbx_seq_one_letter_code
_entity_poly.pdbx_strand_id
1 'polypeptide(L)'
;MTRVVKGFPSHDWLAVGWKEPRSSGDGFDELFDVIICDKLLAAAPIIQCLHAISGRVDEERVDVLKDSVMKECVATIVDPKLIEAASIALRQRISPEARKAKEKPNPYDRYQALFVLTLSTVYEIKINWKFWFCLNPLACREAGGIREADEDEEEKDDQTRLRGPEEQGGALGNFVGWMGDEEDSWAQDRMQIERNEAVENSDQVPSWMDTMGDATAPHLRRLKAAKANLLTVTFKGRIEDIRQVEFGGKEESTVEMTFRQGTGSSANEEVIAVVFSDDAAREQWRRCLAKALNRTDESDTWMRRWKT
;
A
#
# COMPACT_ATOMS: atom_id res chain seq x y z
N MET A 1 -5.35 -11.09 20.60
CA MET A 1 -5.45 -10.01 19.60
C MET A 1 -6.13 -8.81 20.25
N THR A 2 -5.69 -7.59 19.92
CA THR A 2 -6.23 -6.33 20.47
C THR A 2 -7.07 -5.57 19.44
N ARG A 3 -6.61 -5.53 18.18
CA ARG A 3 -7.23 -4.80 17.07
C ARG A 3 -6.66 -5.25 15.74
N VAL A 4 -7.43 -5.03 14.69
CA VAL A 4 -7.00 -5.22 13.30
C VAL A 4 -7.03 -3.87 12.60
N VAL A 5 -5.99 -3.55 11.83
CA VAL A 5 -5.90 -2.29 11.08
C VAL A 5 -5.89 -2.62 9.59
N LYS A 6 -6.86 -2.09 8.86
CA LYS A 6 -6.90 -2.12 7.40
C LYS A 6 -5.89 -1.12 6.85
N GLY A 7 -4.98 -1.61 6.00
CA GLY A 7 -3.97 -0.80 5.34
C GLY A 7 -4.56 0.29 4.45
N PHE A 8 -3.77 1.35 4.27
CA PHE A 8 -3.99 2.48 3.36
C PHE A 8 -2.65 2.83 2.71
N PRO A 9 -2.57 3.42 1.50
CA PRO A 9 -3.64 3.61 0.51
C PRO A 9 -3.94 2.35 -0.32
N SER A 10 -3.08 1.33 -0.25
CA SER A 10 -3.28 0.06 -0.95
C SER A 10 -4.11 -0.93 -0.12
N HIS A 11 -4.74 -1.88 -0.80
CA HIS A 11 -5.61 -2.90 -0.20
C HIS A 11 -4.91 -4.24 0.04
N ASP A 12 -3.61 -4.30 -0.23
CA ASP A 12 -2.77 -5.49 -0.18
C ASP A 12 -2.09 -5.68 1.17
N TRP A 13 -2.43 -4.93 2.22
CA TRP A 13 -1.81 -5.10 3.53
C TRP A 13 -2.73 -4.77 4.70
N LEU A 14 -2.40 -5.31 5.87
CA LEU A 14 -3.08 -5.08 7.14
C LEU A 14 -2.09 -5.14 8.30
N ALA A 15 -2.50 -4.71 9.48
CA ALA A 15 -1.74 -4.92 10.71
C ALA A 15 -2.58 -5.56 11.80
N VAL A 16 -1.97 -6.44 12.59
CA VAL A 16 -2.64 -7.16 13.68
C VAL A 16 -1.97 -6.84 15.00
N GLY A 17 -2.76 -6.35 15.95
CA GLY A 17 -2.30 -6.03 17.30
C GLY A 17 -2.38 -7.23 18.24
N TRP A 18 -1.31 -7.45 19.01
CA TRP A 18 -1.19 -8.52 20.00
C TRP A 18 -0.89 -7.93 21.37
N LYS A 19 -1.46 -8.53 22.43
CA LYS A 19 -1.08 -8.21 23.81
C LYS A 19 0.17 -8.98 24.17
N GLU A 20 1.18 -8.28 24.64
CA GLU A 20 2.37 -8.90 25.21
C GLU A 20 2.48 -8.52 26.70
N PRO A 21 2.69 -9.47 27.61
CA PRO A 21 2.86 -9.16 29.03
C PRO A 21 4.08 -8.27 29.25
N ARG A 22 3.94 -7.21 30.05
CA ARG A 22 5.09 -6.38 30.42
C ARG A 22 6.05 -7.14 31.31
N SER A 23 7.36 -6.97 31.07
CA SER A 23 8.44 -7.52 31.89
C SER A 23 8.36 -7.08 33.36
N SER A 24 7.72 -5.94 33.64
CA SER A 24 7.51 -5.37 34.98
C SER A 24 6.35 -5.98 35.77
N GLY A 25 5.56 -6.87 35.16
CA GLY A 25 4.52 -7.65 35.84
C GLY A 25 3.14 -6.99 36.00
N ASP A 26 2.99 -5.70 35.64
CA ASP A 26 1.68 -5.03 35.62
C ASP A 26 1.40 -4.39 34.25
N GLY A 27 0.29 -4.81 33.64
CA GLY A 27 -0.15 -4.38 32.31
C GLY A 27 0.39 -5.21 31.13
N PHE A 28 0.02 -4.75 29.93
CA PHE A 28 0.42 -5.33 28.65
C PHE A 28 0.95 -4.24 27.74
N ASP A 29 1.97 -4.56 26.95
CA ASP A 29 2.32 -3.80 25.76
C ASP A 29 1.58 -4.36 24.55
N GLU A 30 1.49 -3.53 23.52
CA GLU A 30 0.83 -3.89 22.29
C GLU A 30 1.82 -3.90 21.15
N LEU A 31 2.05 -5.08 20.60
CA LEU A 31 2.88 -5.29 19.42
C LEU A 31 2.01 -5.42 18.18
N PHE A 32 2.54 -4.99 17.03
CA PHE A 32 1.84 -5.09 15.75
C PHE A 32 2.64 -5.87 14.74
N ASP A 33 2.03 -6.90 14.17
CA ASP A 33 2.54 -7.56 12.97
C ASP A 33 1.94 -6.88 11.74
N VAL A 34 2.79 -6.37 10.85
CA VAL A 34 2.39 -5.85 9.54
C VAL A 34 2.43 -6.99 8.54
N ILE A 35 1.30 -7.28 7.90
CA ILE A 35 1.14 -8.37 6.95
C ILE A 35 0.88 -7.76 5.57
N ILE A 36 1.78 -8.05 4.63
CA ILE A 36 1.66 -7.65 3.23
C ILE A 36 1.27 -8.90 2.45
N CYS A 37 0.14 -8.84 1.78
CA CYS A 37 -0.47 -9.94 1.07
C CYS A 37 0.12 -10.08 -0.33
N ASP A 38 0.28 -11.33 -0.75
CA ASP A 38 0.68 -11.72 -2.11
C ASP A 38 -0.43 -11.46 -3.15
N LYS A 39 -1.66 -11.17 -2.70
CA LYS A 39 -2.80 -10.83 -3.57
C LYS A 39 -3.44 -9.55 -3.13
N LEU A 40 -3.78 -8.69 -4.10
CA LEU A 40 -4.34 -7.36 -3.86
C LEU A 40 -5.60 -7.40 -2.99
N LEU A 41 -6.44 -8.42 -3.19
CA LEU A 41 -7.75 -8.54 -2.54
C LEU A 41 -7.74 -9.51 -1.35
N ALA A 42 -6.59 -10.04 -0.94
CA ALA A 42 -6.50 -11.01 0.16
C ALA A 42 -6.61 -10.38 1.54
N ALA A 43 -6.25 -9.11 1.72
CA ALA A 43 -6.31 -8.48 3.04
C ALA A 43 -7.75 -8.42 3.59
N ALA A 44 -8.74 -8.11 2.74
CA ALA A 44 -10.14 -8.00 3.14
C ALA A 44 -10.72 -9.30 3.75
N PRO A 45 -10.65 -10.48 3.10
CA PRO A 45 -11.10 -11.73 3.69
C PRO A 45 -10.27 -12.13 4.93
N ILE A 46 -8.96 -11.85 4.96
CA ILE A 46 -8.14 -12.09 6.16
C ILE A 46 -8.66 -11.25 7.34
N ILE A 47 -8.94 -9.97 7.13
CA ILE A 47 -9.51 -9.08 8.14
C ILE A 47 -10.86 -9.60 8.63
N GLN A 48 -11.73 -10.05 7.73
CA GLN A 48 -13.03 -10.63 8.10
C GLN A 48 -12.87 -11.89 8.96
N CYS A 49 -11.95 -12.78 8.58
CA CYS A 49 -11.63 -13.97 9.36
C CYS A 49 -11.08 -13.61 10.75
N LEU A 50 -10.10 -12.71 10.82
CA LEU A 50 -9.49 -12.26 12.07
C LEU A 50 -10.52 -11.63 13.01
N HIS A 51 -11.38 -10.76 12.47
CA HIS A 51 -12.48 -10.17 13.22
C HIS A 51 -13.43 -11.25 13.73
N ALA A 52 -13.85 -12.20 12.89
CA ALA A 52 -14.77 -13.27 13.27
C ALA A 52 -14.22 -14.20 14.37
N ILE A 53 -12.93 -14.57 14.32
CA ILE A 53 -12.31 -15.46 15.32
C ILE A 53 -11.95 -14.75 16.63
N SER A 54 -12.01 -13.41 16.66
CA SER A 54 -11.57 -12.63 17.81
C SER A 54 -12.52 -12.65 19.00
N GLY A 55 -13.80 -12.96 18.78
CA GLY A 55 -14.86 -12.98 19.77
C GLY A 55 -16.01 -13.87 19.34
N ARG A 56 -16.78 -14.41 20.29
CA ARG A 56 -17.88 -15.34 19.97
C ARG A 56 -19.10 -14.61 19.41
N VAL A 57 -19.30 -13.38 19.87
CA VAL A 57 -20.37 -12.46 19.46
C VAL A 57 -19.76 -11.14 19.00
N ASP A 58 -20.48 -10.38 18.19
CA ASP A 58 -19.98 -9.15 17.56
C ASP A 58 -19.42 -8.14 18.58
N GLU A 59 -20.05 -8.01 19.75
CA GLU A 59 -19.64 -7.12 20.84
C GLU A 59 -18.29 -7.49 21.49
N GLU A 60 -17.90 -8.76 21.40
CA GLU A 60 -16.62 -9.25 21.93
C GLU A 60 -15.48 -9.16 20.90
N ARG A 61 -15.83 -8.95 19.62
CA ARG A 61 -14.84 -8.96 18.55
C ARG A 61 -14.01 -7.68 18.58
N VAL A 62 -12.75 -7.82 18.17
CA VAL A 62 -11.85 -6.67 18.09
C VAL A 62 -12.27 -5.73 16.96
N ASP A 63 -12.10 -4.43 17.19
CA ASP A 63 -12.40 -3.41 16.19
C ASP A 63 -11.49 -3.55 14.96
N VAL A 64 -12.08 -3.30 13.80
CA VAL A 64 -11.36 -3.12 12.54
C VAL A 64 -11.18 -1.64 12.30
N LEU A 65 -9.95 -1.16 12.45
CA LEU A 65 -9.58 0.24 12.30
C LEU A 65 -9.08 0.51 10.88
N LYS A 66 -9.21 1.76 10.42
CA LYS A 66 -8.51 2.26 9.22
C LYS A 66 -7.16 2.83 9.63
N ASP A 67 -6.14 2.65 8.78
CA ASP A 67 -4.82 3.24 9.04
C ASP A 67 -4.82 4.77 8.88
N SER A 68 -4.96 5.47 10.00
CA SER A 68 -4.89 6.93 10.06
C SER A 68 -3.46 7.49 9.97
N VAL A 69 -2.44 6.76 10.45
CA VAL A 69 -1.05 7.22 10.42
C VAL A 69 -0.55 7.26 8.97
N MET A 70 -0.75 6.19 8.22
CA MET A 70 -0.36 6.15 6.82
C MET A 70 -1.17 7.15 5.99
N LYS A 71 -2.47 7.31 6.25
CA LYS A 71 -3.31 8.34 5.60
C LYS A 71 -2.73 9.74 5.81
N GLU A 72 -2.41 10.10 7.05
CA GLU A 72 -1.80 11.38 7.40
C GLU A 72 -0.42 11.59 6.77
N CYS A 73 0.38 10.53 6.64
CA CYS A 73 1.71 10.61 6.02
C CYS A 73 1.61 10.71 4.48
N VAL A 74 0.74 9.92 3.84
CA VAL A 74 0.48 9.97 2.39
C VAL A 74 -0.05 11.35 2.00
N ALA A 75 -0.92 11.95 2.81
CA ALA A 75 -1.45 13.29 2.58
C ALA A 75 -0.38 14.39 2.52
N THR A 76 0.83 14.14 3.04
CA THR A 76 1.96 15.08 2.89
C THR A 76 2.63 15.01 1.51
N ILE A 77 2.38 13.94 0.75
CA ILE A 77 2.96 13.67 -0.58
C ILE A 77 1.93 13.93 -1.68
N VAL A 78 0.72 13.42 -1.50
CA VAL A 78 -0.36 13.44 -2.49
C VAL A 78 -1.71 13.48 -1.76
N ASP A 79 -2.66 14.27 -2.27
CA ASP A 79 -4.02 14.26 -1.75
C ASP A 79 -4.62 12.85 -1.95
N PRO A 80 -5.04 12.16 -0.87
CA PRO A 80 -5.69 10.85 -0.93
C PRO A 80 -6.81 10.74 -1.97
N LYS A 81 -7.54 11.84 -2.23
CA LYS A 81 -8.65 11.86 -3.21
C LYS A 81 -8.20 11.79 -4.66
N LEU A 82 -6.93 12.07 -4.93
CA LEU A 82 -6.35 12.05 -6.29
C LEU A 82 -5.69 10.71 -6.64
N ILE A 83 -5.65 9.77 -5.69
CA ILE A 83 -5.07 8.44 -5.88
C ILE A 83 -6.05 7.60 -6.71
N GLU A 84 -5.60 7.16 -7.88
CA GLU A 84 -6.36 6.29 -8.78
C GLU A 84 -6.01 4.82 -8.57
N ALA A 85 -4.74 4.53 -8.26
CA ALA A 85 -4.29 3.20 -7.87
C ALA A 85 -3.12 3.31 -6.89
N ALA A 86 -3.04 2.36 -5.97
CA ALA A 86 -1.91 2.21 -5.06
C ALA A 86 -1.66 0.72 -4.76
N SER A 87 -0.40 0.33 -4.75
CA SER A 87 0.00 -1.05 -4.44
C SER A 87 1.38 -1.07 -3.80
N ILE A 88 1.57 -1.94 -2.81
CA ILE A 88 2.88 -2.32 -2.33
C ILE A 88 3.40 -3.40 -3.28
N ALA A 89 4.46 -3.08 -4.01
CA ALA A 89 5.01 -3.94 -5.04
C ALA A 89 6.54 -3.94 -5.00
N LEU A 90 7.16 -4.82 -5.78
CA LEU A 90 8.61 -4.90 -5.87
C LEU A 90 9.11 -4.00 -7.00
N ARG A 91 10.07 -3.13 -6.68
CA ARG A 91 10.83 -2.35 -7.66
C ARG A 91 11.92 -3.24 -8.24
N GLN A 92 11.92 -3.47 -9.55
CA GLN A 92 13.04 -4.09 -10.26
C GLN A 92 13.93 -3.00 -10.85
N ARG A 93 15.19 -2.91 -10.40
CA ARG A 93 16.16 -2.04 -11.07
C ARG A 93 16.55 -2.62 -12.42
N ILE A 94 16.44 -1.81 -13.46
CA ILE A 94 16.84 -2.14 -14.82
C ILE A 94 17.74 -1.01 -15.31
N SER A 95 19.02 -1.30 -15.59
CA SER A 95 19.89 -0.33 -16.24
C SER A 95 19.57 -0.24 -17.74
N PRO A 96 19.72 0.93 -18.37
CA PRO A 96 19.53 1.08 -19.81
C PRO A 96 20.42 0.13 -20.63
N GLU A 97 21.64 -0.13 -20.16
CA GLU A 97 22.60 -1.05 -20.79
C GLU A 97 22.12 -2.50 -20.71
N ALA A 98 21.68 -2.95 -19.53
CA ALA A 98 21.14 -4.31 -19.33
C ALA A 98 19.88 -4.54 -20.16
N ARG A 99 19.02 -3.52 -20.30
CA ARG A 99 17.83 -3.57 -21.16
C ARG A 99 18.20 -3.76 -22.64
N LYS A 100 19.20 -3.03 -23.15
CA LYS A 100 19.71 -3.20 -24.52
C LYS A 100 20.33 -4.57 -24.73
N ALA A 101 21.04 -5.10 -23.72
CA ALA A 101 21.65 -6.42 -23.75
C ALA A 101 20.64 -7.57 -23.54
N LYS A 102 19.38 -7.26 -23.19
CA LYS A 102 18.34 -8.25 -22.81
C LYS A 102 18.81 -9.17 -21.69
N GLU A 103 19.60 -8.63 -20.77
CA GLU A 103 20.04 -9.36 -19.59
C GLU A 103 18.86 -9.65 -18.68
N LYS A 104 18.85 -10.84 -18.07
CA LYS A 104 17.82 -11.18 -17.08
C LYS A 104 18.04 -10.29 -15.85
N PRO A 105 17.01 -9.57 -15.38
CA PRO A 105 17.13 -8.78 -14.16
C PRO A 105 17.48 -9.68 -12.98
N ASN A 106 18.37 -9.21 -12.10
CA ASN A 106 18.69 -9.92 -10.88
C ASN A 106 17.53 -9.77 -9.86
N PRO A 107 16.90 -10.87 -9.41
CA PRO A 107 15.83 -10.80 -8.42
C PRO A 107 16.29 -10.27 -7.06
N TYR A 108 17.58 -10.41 -6.72
CA TYR A 108 18.13 -9.94 -5.44
C TYR A 108 18.21 -8.41 -5.32
N ASP A 109 18.16 -7.69 -6.44
CA ASP A 109 18.16 -6.22 -6.44
C ASP A 109 16.75 -5.63 -6.26
N ARG A 110 15.73 -6.49 -6.12
CA ARG A 110 14.36 -6.06 -5.87
C ARG A 110 14.21 -5.54 -4.45
N TYR A 111 13.50 -4.43 -4.31
CA TYR A 111 13.07 -3.94 -3.01
C TYR A 111 11.60 -3.57 -3.03
N GLN A 112 10.96 -3.68 -1.88
CA GLN A 112 9.56 -3.32 -1.73
C GLN A 112 9.40 -1.80 -1.64
N ALA A 113 8.41 -1.28 -2.35
CA ALA A 113 7.99 0.11 -2.28
C ALA A 113 6.48 0.23 -2.44
N LEU A 114 5.92 1.32 -1.93
CA LEU A 114 4.57 1.74 -2.24
C LEU A 114 4.60 2.53 -3.54
N PHE A 115 3.87 2.05 -4.53
CA PHE A 115 3.63 2.77 -5.77
C PHE A 115 2.28 3.44 -5.69
N VAL A 116 2.22 4.72 -6.08
CA VAL A 116 0.98 5.49 -6.14
C VAL A 116 0.84 6.12 -7.51
N LEU A 117 -0.32 5.94 -8.12
CA LEU A 117 -0.68 6.51 -9.41
C LEU A 117 -1.82 7.52 -9.21
N THR A 118 -1.60 8.72 -9.72
CA THR A 118 -2.65 9.73 -9.92
C THR A 118 -2.87 9.93 -11.41
N LEU A 119 -3.84 10.77 -11.77
CA LEU A 119 -4.08 11.13 -13.18
C LEU A 119 -2.93 11.96 -13.80
N SER A 120 -2.00 12.48 -13.00
CA SER A 120 -0.93 13.36 -13.50
C SER A 120 0.48 12.87 -13.14
N THR A 121 0.63 12.02 -12.13
CA THR A 121 1.95 11.66 -11.58
C THR A 121 1.98 10.20 -11.09
N VAL A 122 3.12 9.54 -11.29
CA VAL A 122 3.50 8.28 -10.67
C VAL A 122 4.52 8.56 -9.57
N TYR A 123 4.29 7.96 -8.40
CA TYR A 123 5.18 8.05 -7.24
C TYR A 123 5.71 6.66 -6.89
N GLU A 124 7.00 6.59 -6.59
CA GLU A 124 7.63 5.49 -5.87
C GLU A 124 7.98 5.99 -4.47
N ILE A 125 7.48 5.29 -3.45
CA ILE A 125 7.59 5.69 -2.06
C ILE A 125 8.16 4.53 -1.26
N LYS A 126 9.32 4.73 -0.66
CA LYS A 126 9.89 3.78 0.31
C LYS A 126 9.18 3.95 1.65
N ILE A 127 8.71 2.84 2.21
CA ILE A 127 8.09 2.79 3.54
C ILE A 127 9.15 2.39 4.58
N ASN A 128 9.24 3.13 5.67
CA ASN A 128 10.04 2.78 6.83
C ASN A 128 9.13 2.37 8.00
N TRP A 129 8.84 1.08 8.07
CA TRP A 129 7.91 0.50 9.06
C TRP A 129 8.30 0.76 10.52
N LYS A 130 9.56 1.12 10.82
CA LYS A 130 10.01 1.52 12.17
C LYS A 130 9.27 2.75 12.70
N PHE A 131 8.80 3.62 11.82
CA PHE A 131 8.06 4.82 12.17
C PHE A 131 6.54 4.62 12.11
N TRP A 132 6.07 3.44 11.69
CA TRP A 132 4.65 3.13 11.65
C TRP A 132 4.16 2.72 13.04
N PHE A 133 2.93 3.08 13.36
CA PHE A 133 2.25 2.68 14.60
C PHE A 133 0.75 2.78 14.46
N CYS A 134 0.00 2.02 15.26
CA CYS A 134 -1.43 2.21 15.36
C CYS A 134 -1.76 3.35 16.32
N LEU A 135 -2.37 4.42 15.81
CA LEU A 135 -2.96 5.46 16.66
C LEU A 135 -4.09 4.86 17.52
N ASN A 136 -4.22 5.32 18.76
CA ASN A 136 -5.36 4.98 19.60
C ASN A 136 -6.54 5.90 19.20
N PRO A 137 -7.68 5.35 18.73
CA PRO A 137 -8.84 6.15 18.33
C PRO A 137 -9.35 7.09 19.43
N LEU A 138 -9.22 6.69 20.71
CA LEU A 138 -9.64 7.50 21.85
C LEU A 138 -8.69 8.70 22.08
N ALA A 139 -7.39 8.54 21.83
CA ALA A 139 -6.44 9.66 21.89
C ALA A 139 -6.68 10.68 20.77
N CYS A 140 -7.20 10.23 19.62
CA CYS A 140 -7.59 11.10 18.51
C CYS A 140 -8.91 11.85 18.77
N ARG A 141 -9.83 11.32 19.60
CA ARG A 141 -11.05 12.03 20.01
C ARG A 141 -10.74 13.30 20.80
N GLU A 142 -9.68 13.31 21.61
CA GLU A 142 -9.27 14.48 22.40
C GLU A 142 -8.38 15.46 21.62
N ALA A 143 -7.68 15.01 20.57
CA ALA A 143 -6.71 15.82 19.82
C ALA A 143 -7.26 16.51 18.55
N GLY A 144 -8.55 16.37 18.25
CA GLY A 144 -9.23 17.09 17.18
C GLY A 144 -9.15 16.42 15.80
N GLY A 145 -10.29 15.90 15.34
CA GLY A 145 -10.61 15.88 13.91
C GLY A 145 -10.56 14.55 13.16
N ILE A 146 -10.28 13.40 13.78
CA ILE A 146 -10.35 12.10 13.09
C ILE A 146 -11.70 11.43 13.39
N ARG A 147 -12.76 11.94 12.75
CA ARG A 147 -14.01 11.19 12.53
C ARG A 147 -13.86 10.44 11.21
N GLU A 148 -13.80 9.13 11.26
CA GLU A 148 -14.44 8.24 10.28
C GLU A 148 -14.89 6.97 11.02
N ALA A 149 -15.76 7.16 12.01
CA ALA A 149 -16.75 6.15 12.33
C ALA A 149 -17.92 6.39 11.36
N ASP A 150 -18.13 5.47 10.43
CA ASP A 150 -19.39 5.13 9.75
C ASP A 150 -20.41 6.23 9.42
N GLU A 151 -20.00 7.41 8.97
CA GLU A 151 -20.96 8.44 8.55
C GLU A 151 -20.72 8.84 7.07
N ASP A 152 -21.64 8.35 6.24
CA ASP A 152 -22.14 8.87 4.96
C ASP A 152 -21.37 8.53 3.66
N GLU A 153 -21.32 7.24 3.31
CA GLU A 153 -21.64 6.88 1.91
C GLU A 153 -23.17 6.74 1.82
N GLU A 154 -23.88 7.88 1.72
CA GLU A 154 -25.20 7.87 1.10
C GLU A 154 -25.02 7.26 -0.30
N GLU A 155 -25.62 6.08 -0.50
CA GLU A 155 -25.79 5.45 -1.78
C GLU A 155 -26.44 6.45 -2.76
N LYS A 156 -25.63 7.20 -3.49
CA LYS A 156 -26.03 7.70 -4.79
C LYS A 156 -25.96 6.52 -5.74
N ASP A 157 -27.13 5.91 -5.87
CA ASP A 157 -27.54 4.92 -6.85
C ASP A 157 -27.16 5.40 -8.27
N ASP A 158 -25.89 5.20 -8.66
CA ASP A 158 -25.44 5.41 -10.03
C ASP A 158 -25.59 4.07 -10.77
N GLN A 159 -26.76 3.93 -11.39
CA GLN A 159 -27.14 2.81 -12.24
C GLN A 159 -26.24 2.72 -13.49
N THR A 160 -25.01 2.23 -13.34
CA THR A 160 -24.21 1.70 -14.47
C THR A 160 -23.31 0.51 -14.09
N ARG A 161 -23.58 -0.18 -12.98
CA ARG A 161 -23.02 -1.53 -12.78
C ARG A 161 -23.81 -2.54 -13.61
N LEU A 162 -23.29 -2.87 -14.79
CA LEU A 162 -23.69 -4.04 -15.56
C LEU A 162 -23.61 -5.28 -14.66
N ARG A 163 -24.79 -5.80 -14.29
CA ARG A 163 -24.98 -7.09 -13.62
C ARG A 163 -24.34 -8.19 -14.47
N GLY A 164 -23.35 -8.88 -13.90
CA GLY A 164 -22.94 -10.20 -14.36
C GLY A 164 -23.95 -11.26 -13.87
N PRO A 165 -24.11 -12.40 -14.59
CA PRO A 165 -25.13 -13.38 -14.28
C PRO A 165 -24.66 -14.33 -13.17
N GLU A 166 -24.90 -13.95 -11.91
CA GLU A 166 -24.81 -14.87 -10.77
C GLU A 166 -26.14 -14.88 -9.99
N GLU A 167 -27.20 -15.26 -10.70
CA GLU A 167 -28.40 -15.85 -10.09
C GLU A 167 -28.57 -17.26 -10.64
N GLN A 168 -27.77 -18.20 -10.14
CA GLN A 168 -28.15 -19.60 -9.99
C GLN A 168 -27.13 -20.31 -9.10
N GLY A 169 -27.62 -20.80 -7.97
CA GLY A 169 -26.79 -21.25 -6.86
C GLY A 169 -26.01 -22.54 -7.10
N GLY A 170 -25.13 -22.82 -6.14
CA GLY A 170 -24.54 -24.14 -6.01
C GLY A 170 -23.21 -24.15 -5.27
N ALA A 171 -23.22 -24.82 -4.11
CA ALA A 171 -22.07 -25.51 -3.51
C ALA A 171 -21.00 -24.66 -2.80
N LEU A 172 -21.29 -24.39 -1.52
CA LEU A 172 -20.30 -24.62 -0.46
C LEU A 172 -19.81 -26.07 -0.54
N GLY A 173 -18.52 -26.28 -0.76
CA GLY A 173 -17.90 -27.60 -0.65
C GLY A 173 -16.80 -27.85 -1.68
N ASN A 174 -15.60 -27.34 -1.40
CA ASN A 174 -14.29 -27.93 -1.74
C ASN A 174 -13.18 -26.90 -1.51
N PHE A 175 -12.80 -26.69 -0.26
CA PHE A 175 -11.53 -26.05 0.08
C PHE A 175 -10.82 -26.88 1.15
N VAL A 176 -10.56 -28.15 0.82
CA VAL A 176 -9.59 -28.98 1.52
C VAL A 176 -8.89 -29.82 0.45
N GLY A 177 -7.60 -29.55 0.25
CA GLY A 177 -6.70 -30.45 -0.44
C GLY A 177 -5.81 -29.76 -1.47
N TRP A 178 -4.52 -30.06 -1.33
CA TRP A 178 -3.41 -29.86 -2.29
C TRP A 178 -2.60 -28.57 -2.08
N MET A 179 -1.72 -28.61 -1.07
CA MET A 179 -0.36 -28.08 -1.22
C MET A 179 0.55 -29.27 -0.90
N GLY A 180 1.12 -29.84 -1.97
CA GLY A 180 2.24 -30.75 -1.84
C GLY A 180 3.45 -29.96 -1.35
N ASP A 181 4.20 -30.58 -0.46
CA ASP A 181 5.51 -30.14 -0.01
C ASP A 181 6.50 -30.00 -1.19
N GLU A 182 7.54 -29.20 -0.93
CA GLU A 182 8.77 -28.98 -1.73
C GLU A 182 8.76 -27.75 -2.65
N GLU A 183 8.96 -26.54 -2.08
CA GLU A 183 9.93 -25.52 -2.56
C GLU A 183 10.06 -24.20 -1.74
N ASP A 184 9.40 -24.03 -0.58
CA ASP A 184 9.36 -22.72 0.14
C ASP A 184 10.42 -22.48 1.25
N SER A 185 11.61 -23.09 1.15
CA SER A 185 12.66 -22.92 2.19
C SER A 185 13.29 -21.52 2.22
N TRP A 186 13.37 -20.82 1.09
CA TRP A 186 14.14 -19.57 0.98
C TRP A 186 13.35 -18.32 1.41
N ALA A 187 12.02 -18.35 1.25
CA ALA A 187 11.13 -17.28 1.67
C ALA A 187 10.99 -17.24 3.20
N GLN A 188 10.94 -18.42 3.84
CA GLN A 188 10.91 -18.53 5.30
C GLN A 188 12.19 -18.02 5.97
N ASP A 189 13.35 -18.33 5.42
CA ASP A 189 14.63 -17.88 6.00
C ASP A 189 14.81 -16.36 5.90
N ARG A 190 14.44 -15.74 4.76
CA ARG A 190 14.45 -14.26 4.64
C ARG A 190 13.42 -13.59 5.53
N MET A 191 12.21 -14.16 5.64
CA MET A 191 11.19 -13.63 6.55
C MET A 191 11.62 -13.74 8.01
N GLN A 192 12.32 -14.80 8.40
CA GLN A 192 12.88 -14.92 9.77
C GLN A 192 14.02 -13.94 10.01
N ILE A 193 14.89 -13.71 9.04
CA ILE A 193 15.97 -12.71 9.15
C ILE A 193 15.38 -11.29 9.21
N GLU A 194 14.46 -10.93 8.33
CA GLU A 194 13.79 -9.62 8.32
C GLU A 194 12.93 -9.42 9.59
N ARG A 195 12.30 -10.49 10.11
CA ARG A 195 11.61 -10.47 11.40
C ARG A 195 12.58 -10.28 12.56
N ASN A 196 13.70 -10.98 12.61
CA ASN A 196 14.68 -10.85 13.67
C ASN A 196 15.36 -9.48 13.63
N GLU A 197 15.67 -8.95 12.44
CA GLU A 197 16.16 -7.59 12.26
C GLU A 197 15.09 -6.54 12.64
N ALA A 198 13.81 -6.79 12.38
CA ALA A 198 12.72 -5.91 12.82
C ALA A 198 12.54 -5.95 14.34
N VAL A 199 12.67 -7.12 14.98
CA VAL A 199 12.58 -7.32 16.43
C VAL A 199 13.79 -6.70 17.14
N GLU A 200 15.02 -6.97 16.70
CA GLU A 200 16.23 -6.33 17.25
C GLU A 200 16.24 -4.81 17.08
N ASN A 201 15.58 -4.30 16.03
CA ASN A 201 15.39 -2.86 15.85
C ASN A 201 14.16 -2.28 16.56
N SER A 202 13.23 -3.13 17.03
CA SER A 202 12.02 -2.69 17.75
C SER A 202 12.32 -2.31 19.21
N ASP A 203 13.39 -2.86 19.79
CA ASP A 203 13.94 -2.44 21.08
C ASP A 203 14.63 -1.06 21.03
N GLN A 204 14.71 -0.45 19.85
CA GLN A 204 15.16 0.93 19.68
C GLN A 204 14.01 1.82 19.22
N VAL A 205 13.06 2.09 20.12
CA VAL A 205 12.55 3.46 20.18
C VAL A 205 13.77 4.32 20.55
N PRO A 206 14.24 5.23 19.68
CA PRO A 206 15.46 5.96 19.98
C PRO A 206 15.25 6.76 21.27
N SER A 207 16.06 6.49 22.30
CA SER A 207 15.99 7.14 23.62
C SER A 207 15.99 8.67 23.54
N TRP A 208 16.44 9.25 22.43
CA TRP A 208 16.40 10.70 22.19
C TRP A 208 15.00 11.25 21.82
N MET A 209 14.01 10.41 21.53
CA MET A 209 12.61 10.84 21.36
C MET A 209 11.99 11.34 22.67
N ASP A 210 12.52 10.90 23.83
CA ASP A 210 12.11 11.41 25.15
C ASP A 210 12.71 12.80 25.44
N THR A 211 13.80 13.18 24.77
CA THR A 211 14.50 14.45 25.01
C THR A 211 14.11 15.59 24.06
N MET A 212 13.17 15.38 23.12
CA MET A 212 12.56 16.49 22.38
C MET A 212 11.50 17.18 23.26
N GLY A 213 12.00 18.10 24.10
CA GLY A 213 11.21 19.02 24.90
C GLY A 213 10.36 19.94 24.02
N ASP A 214 9.05 19.69 24.04
CA ASP A 214 8.02 20.73 24.23
C ASP A 214 6.69 20.04 24.58
N ALA A 215 5.80 20.73 25.30
CA ALA A 215 4.56 20.20 25.87
C ALA A 215 3.51 19.73 24.82
N THR A 216 3.82 18.65 24.10
CA THR A 216 2.94 17.96 23.14
C THR A 216 2.76 16.51 23.59
N ALA A 217 1.52 16.02 23.52
CA ALA A 217 1.20 14.65 23.91
C ALA A 217 2.06 13.63 23.12
N PRO A 218 2.49 12.50 23.73
CA PRO A 218 3.41 11.55 23.10
C PRO A 218 2.99 11.07 21.70
N HIS A 219 1.69 10.93 21.45
CA HIS A 219 1.15 10.52 20.16
C HIS A 219 1.39 11.57 19.05
N LEU A 220 1.34 12.88 19.37
CA LEU A 220 1.62 13.95 18.42
C LEU A 220 3.10 13.97 18.01
N ARG A 221 4.00 13.69 18.96
CA ARG A 221 5.44 13.57 18.67
C ARG A 221 5.71 12.39 17.73
N ARG A 222 5.11 11.23 18.02
CA ARG A 222 5.20 10.04 17.14
C ARG A 222 4.63 10.32 15.76
N LEU A 223 3.48 10.99 15.66
CA LEU A 223 2.88 11.36 14.38
C LEU A 223 3.77 12.34 13.60
N LYS A 224 4.37 13.33 14.27
CA LYS A 224 5.33 14.26 13.65
C LYS A 224 6.55 13.52 13.11
N ALA A 225 7.08 12.57 13.87
CA ALA A 225 8.20 11.73 13.43
C ALA A 225 7.82 10.82 12.26
N ALA A 226 6.61 10.24 12.26
CA ALA A 226 6.08 9.46 11.16
C ALA A 226 5.92 10.30 9.88
N LYS A 227 5.31 11.49 9.97
CA LYS A 227 5.20 12.42 8.82
C LYS A 227 6.55 12.77 8.21
N ALA A 228 7.62 12.80 9.01
CA ALA A 228 8.96 13.12 8.53
C ALA A 228 9.73 11.91 7.97
N ASN A 229 9.48 10.69 8.47
CA ASN A 229 10.39 9.55 8.21
C ASN A 229 9.70 8.26 7.75
N LEU A 230 8.38 8.12 7.91
CA LEU A 230 7.65 6.92 7.51
C LEU A 230 7.70 6.72 6.00
N LEU A 231 7.55 7.81 5.24
CA LEU A 231 7.49 7.78 3.78
C LEU A 231 8.63 8.60 3.20
N THR A 232 9.38 8.02 2.28
CA THR A 232 10.41 8.73 1.49
C THR A 232 10.11 8.54 0.02
N VAL A 233 9.80 9.63 -0.69
CA VAL A 233 9.61 9.61 -2.14
C VAL A 233 10.97 9.38 -2.79
N THR A 234 11.15 8.21 -3.42
CA THR A 234 12.38 7.85 -4.13
C THR A 234 12.31 8.22 -5.60
N PHE A 235 11.11 8.21 -6.19
CA PHE A 235 10.88 8.65 -7.56
C PHE A 235 9.53 9.36 -7.70
N LYS A 236 9.50 10.39 -8.56
CA LYS A 236 8.30 11.13 -8.95
C LYS A 236 8.38 11.46 -10.43
N GLY A 237 7.50 10.86 -11.23
CA GLY A 237 7.44 11.06 -12.68
C GLY A 237 6.07 11.56 -13.11
N ARG A 238 6.02 12.58 -13.97
CA ARG A 238 4.74 13.06 -14.52
C ARG A 238 4.28 12.11 -15.64
N ILE A 239 2.97 11.93 -15.77
CA ILE A 239 2.38 11.05 -16.79
C ILE A 239 2.76 11.53 -18.20
N GLU A 240 2.82 12.84 -18.43
CA GLU A 240 3.26 13.44 -19.71
C GLU A 240 4.71 13.14 -20.10
N ASP A 241 5.55 12.76 -19.12
CA ASP A 241 6.95 12.43 -19.36
C ASP A 241 7.15 10.95 -19.71
N ILE A 242 6.08 10.14 -19.69
CA ILE A 242 6.10 8.73 -20.10
C ILE A 242 6.27 8.64 -21.62
N ARG A 243 7.30 7.92 -22.05
CA ARG A 243 7.58 7.65 -23.47
C ARG A 243 7.16 6.27 -23.91
N GLN A 244 7.22 5.32 -22.99
CA GLN A 244 6.95 3.93 -23.29
C GLN A 244 6.39 3.26 -22.05
N VAL A 245 5.37 2.43 -22.26
CA VAL A 245 4.84 1.52 -21.26
C VAL A 245 4.88 0.11 -21.84
N GLU A 246 5.48 -0.82 -21.12
CA GLU A 246 5.49 -2.23 -21.46
C GLU A 246 4.82 -3.03 -20.34
N PHE A 247 3.88 -3.90 -20.71
CA PHE A 247 3.24 -4.84 -19.79
C PHE A 247 3.84 -6.22 -20.02
N GLY A 248 4.55 -6.75 -19.02
CA GLY A 248 5.11 -8.10 -19.11
C GLY A 248 4.00 -9.14 -19.02
N GLY A 249 3.91 -10.05 -20.00
CA GLY A 249 2.78 -10.96 -20.19
C GLY A 249 3.07 -12.45 -20.03
N LYS A 250 3.98 -12.85 -19.13
CA LYS A 250 4.35 -14.27 -18.98
C LYS A 250 4.22 -14.77 -17.54
N GLU A 251 5.32 -14.83 -16.80
CA GLU A 251 5.42 -15.46 -15.48
C GLU A 251 5.26 -14.46 -14.33
N GLU A 252 5.59 -13.19 -14.58
CA GLU A 252 5.51 -12.13 -13.57
C GLU A 252 4.56 -11.02 -14.02
N SER A 253 3.78 -10.52 -13.07
CA SER A 253 2.86 -9.42 -13.25
C SER A 253 3.64 -8.09 -13.26
N THR A 254 4.27 -7.75 -14.39
CA THR A 254 5.14 -6.56 -14.47
C THR A 254 4.56 -5.41 -15.30
N VAL A 255 4.87 -4.19 -14.86
CA VAL A 255 4.65 -2.94 -15.61
C VAL A 255 5.95 -2.18 -15.65
N GLU A 256 6.44 -1.89 -16.85
CA GLU A 256 7.61 -1.05 -17.06
C GLU A 256 7.20 0.28 -17.69
N MET A 257 7.64 1.38 -17.09
CA MET A 257 7.39 2.73 -17.56
C MET A 257 8.72 3.43 -17.81
N THR A 258 8.94 3.91 -19.02
CA THR A 258 10.13 4.71 -19.37
C THR A 258 9.77 6.19 -19.33
N PHE A 259 10.39 6.93 -18.41
CA PHE A 259 10.20 8.36 -18.24
C PHE A 259 11.36 9.13 -18.86
N ARG A 260 11.04 10.25 -19.51
CA ARG A 260 12.03 11.25 -19.90
C ARG A 260 12.30 12.19 -18.74
N GLN A 261 13.54 12.22 -18.25
CA GLN A 261 13.98 13.20 -17.26
C GLN A 261 14.88 14.26 -17.88
N GLY A 262 14.62 15.53 -17.55
CA GLY A 262 15.39 16.68 -18.03
C GLY A 262 14.87 17.27 -19.34
N THR A 263 15.37 18.46 -19.68
CA THR A 263 14.94 19.24 -20.86
C THR A 263 16.04 19.30 -21.91
N GLY A 264 15.66 19.30 -23.19
CA GLY A 264 16.60 19.43 -24.31
C GLY A 264 17.43 18.17 -24.60
N SER A 265 18.68 18.37 -24.99
CA SER A 265 19.63 17.35 -25.46
C SER A 265 20.31 16.54 -24.34
N SER A 266 20.14 16.94 -23.07
CA SER A 266 20.65 16.23 -21.90
C SER A 266 19.58 15.38 -21.20
N ALA A 267 18.47 15.09 -21.90
CA ALA A 267 17.38 14.31 -21.33
C ALA A 267 17.80 12.85 -21.20
N ASN A 268 17.73 12.31 -19.98
CA ASN A 268 18.00 10.92 -19.69
C ASN A 268 16.68 10.14 -19.63
N GLU A 269 16.74 8.84 -19.91
CA GLU A 269 15.61 7.93 -19.74
C GLU A 269 15.76 7.20 -18.42
N GLU A 270 14.74 7.29 -17.57
CA GLU A 270 14.65 6.48 -16.36
C GLU A 270 13.56 5.43 -16.51
N VAL A 271 13.90 4.17 -16.23
CA VAL A 271 12.98 3.03 -16.37
C VAL A 271 12.47 2.61 -14.99
N ILE A 272 11.16 2.74 -14.79
CA ILE A 272 10.43 2.24 -13.62
C ILE A 272 9.75 0.93 -13.96
N ALA A 273 10.40 -0.18 -13.62
CA ALA A 273 9.85 -1.52 -13.64
C ALA A 273 9.29 -1.91 -12.26
N VAL A 274 8.00 -2.21 -12.25
CA VAL A 274 7.22 -2.61 -11.08
C VAL A 274 6.77 -4.05 -11.27
N VAL A 275 7.03 -4.89 -10.28
CA VAL A 275 6.61 -6.29 -10.23
C VAL A 275 5.52 -6.41 -9.16
N PHE A 276 4.29 -6.61 -9.60
CA PHE A 276 3.13 -6.76 -8.75
C PHE A 276 3.06 -8.18 -8.19
N SER A 277 2.43 -8.30 -7.02
CA SER A 277 2.25 -9.56 -6.31
C SER A 277 1.26 -10.49 -7.03
N ASP A 278 0.22 -9.93 -7.67
CA ASP A 278 -0.73 -10.66 -8.49
C ASP A 278 -1.11 -9.91 -9.79
N ASP A 279 -1.84 -10.62 -10.67
CA ASP A 279 -2.34 -10.05 -11.92
C ASP A 279 -3.44 -9.00 -11.71
N ALA A 280 -4.22 -9.13 -10.62
CA ALA A 280 -5.28 -8.18 -10.31
C ALA A 280 -4.73 -6.77 -10.02
N ALA A 281 -3.64 -6.67 -9.26
CA ALA A 281 -2.93 -5.42 -9.02
C ALA A 281 -2.37 -4.83 -10.32
N ARG A 282 -1.72 -5.65 -11.15
CA ARG A 282 -1.22 -5.21 -12.47
C ARG A 282 -2.34 -4.68 -13.36
N GLU A 283 -3.48 -5.39 -13.41
CA GLU A 283 -4.61 -5.01 -14.23
C GLU A 283 -5.30 -3.73 -13.73
N GLN A 284 -5.43 -3.55 -12.41
CA GLN A 284 -5.89 -2.29 -11.82
C GLN A 284 -4.97 -1.14 -12.24
N TRP A 285 -3.65 -1.32 -12.11
CA TRP A 285 -2.67 -0.34 -12.55
C TRP A 285 -2.75 -0.05 -14.05
N ARG A 286 -2.89 -1.09 -14.89
CA ARG A 286 -3.05 -0.93 -16.33
C ARG A 286 -4.26 -0.06 -16.68
N ARG A 287 -5.41 -0.30 -16.04
CA ARG A 287 -6.64 0.47 -16.27
C ARG A 287 -6.49 1.93 -15.83
N CYS A 288 -5.97 2.16 -14.62
CA CYS A 288 -5.78 3.51 -14.11
C CYS A 288 -4.72 4.28 -14.91
N LEU A 289 -3.67 3.59 -15.37
CA LEU A 289 -2.62 4.21 -16.21
C LEU A 289 -3.17 4.56 -17.59
N ALA A 290 -3.97 3.67 -18.20
CA ALA A 290 -4.65 3.97 -19.46
C ALA A 290 -5.61 5.17 -19.31
N LYS A 291 -6.35 5.26 -18.20
CA LYS A 291 -7.18 6.42 -17.87
C LYS A 291 -6.34 7.71 -17.76
N ALA A 292 -5.21 7.67 -17.08
CA ALA A 292 -4.33 8.82 -16.92
C ALA A 292 -3.71 9.28 -18.25
N LEU A 293 -3.24 8.34 -19.08
CA LEU A 293 -2.66 8.62 -20.41
C LEU A 293 -3.70 9.14 -21.41
N ASN A 294 -4.92 8.62 -21.39
CA ASN A 294 -5.97 9.06 -22.32
C ASN A 294 -6.58 10.41 -21.91
N ARG A 295 -6.54 10.77 -20.62
CA ARG A 295 -7.03 12.09 -20.17
C ARG A 295 -6.20 13.24 -20.75
N THR A 296 -4.91 13.03 -21.01
CA THR A 296 -4.09 14.05 -21.67
C THR A 296 -4.47 14.22 -23.15
N ASP A 297 -4.99 13.18 -23.81
CA ASP A 297 -5.48 13.26 -25.19
C ASP A 297 -6.86 13.93 -25.29
N GLU A 298 -7.66 13.93 -24.22
CA GLU A 298 -8.94 14.67 -24.14
C GLU A 298 -8.76 16.18 -23.88
N SER A 299 -7.53 16.71 -23.95
CA SER A 299 -7.25 18.15 -23.79
C SER A 299 -7.55 19.03 -25.01
N ASP A 300 -8.34 18.54 -25.97
CA ASP A 300 -9.18 19.37 -26.82
C ASP A 300 -10.57 18.73 -26.91
N THR A 301 -11.43 19.02 -25.92
CA THR A 301 -12.88 18.95 -26.12
C THR A 301 -13.21 19.63 -27.45
N TRP A 302 -13.76 18.89 -28.40
CA TRP A 302 -14.24 19.40 -29.68
C TRP A 302 -15.31 20.48 -29.44
N MET A 303 -14.88 21.72 -29.24
CA MET A 303 -15.76 22.88 -29.31
C MET A 303 -16.13 23.07 -30.77
N ARG A 304 -17.30 22.56 -31.19
CA ARG A 304 -17.97 23.01 -32.40
C ARG A 304 -18.23 24.51 -32.25
N ARG A 305 -17.35 25.33 -32.85
CA ARG A 305 -17.64 26.75 -33.08
C ARG A 305 -18.72 26.82 -34.14
N TRP A 306 -19.97 27.03 -33.70
CA TRP A 306 -21.03 27.45 -34.60
C TRP A 306 -20.71 28.88 -35.04
N LYS A 307 -20.46 29.07 -36.34
CA LYS A 307 -20.40 30.40 -36.92
C LYS A 307 -21.83 30.95 -36.94
N THR A 308 -22.08 32.04 -36.21
CA THR A 308 -23.16 32.98 -36.49
C THR A 308 -22.85 33.79 -37.73
#